data_AF-A0A962ZT59-F1
#
_entry.id   AF-A0A962ZT59-F1
#
_cell.length_a   1.000
_cell.length_b   1.000
_cell.length_c   1.000
_cell.angle_alpha   90.00
_cell.angle_beta   90.00
_cell.angle_gamma   90.00
#
_symmetry.space_group_name_H-M   'P 1'
#
loop_
_entity.id
_entity.type
_entity.pdbx_description
1 polymer ?
#
loop_
_entity_poly.entity_id
_entity_poly.type
_entity_poly.pdbx_seq_one_letter_code
_entity_poly.pdbx_strand_id
1 'polypeptide(L)' 'MSSNIKNIQAFEVMDSRGNPTVMAEVTLESGHVGVACAPSGASTG' A
#
# COMPACT_ATOMS: atom_id res chain seq x y z
N MET A 1 7.66 20.60 -8.34
CA MET A 1 8.04 19.22 -7.97
C MET A 1 7.19 18.26 -8.78
N SER A 2 7.78 17.19 -9.33
CA SER A 2 7.07 16.18 -10.12
C SER A 2 6.21 15.27 -9.22
N SER A 3 4.97 15.00 -9.64
CA SER A 3 4.06 14.04 -8.99
C SER A 3 4.03 12.69 -9.70
N ASN A 4 4.92 12.45 -10.67
CA ASN A 4 5.01 11.16 -11.33
C ASN A 4 5.46 10.08 -10.33
N ILE A 5 4.86 8.91 -10.46
CA ILE A 5 5.21 7.74 -9.66
C ILE A 5 6.52 7.16 -10.20
N LYS A 6 7.50 7.03 -9.31
CA LYS A 6 8.80 6.43 -9.62
C LYS A 6 8.82 4.94 -9.31
N ASN A 7 8.21 4.53 -8.20
CA ASN A 7 8.20 3.14 -7.76
C ASN A 7 6.97 2.84 -6.88
N ILE A 8 6.52 1.58 -6.92
CA ILE A 8 5.48 1.03 -6.05
C ILE A 8 5.97 -0.30 -5.53
N GLN A 9 5.92 -0.50 -4.21
CA GLN A 9 6.21 -1.77 -3.54
C GLN A 9 5.02 -2.18 -2.69
N ALA A 10 4.73 -3.47 -2.65
CA ALA A 10 3.62 -4.03 -1.87
C ALA A 10 4.15 -5.08 -0.87
N PHE A 11 3.50 -5.13 0.28
CA PHE A 11 3.82 -6.02 1.39
C PHE A 11 2.56 -6.68 1.92
N GLU A 12 2.67 -7.96 2.29
CA GLU A 12 1.66 -8.63 3.12
C GLU A 12 1.88 -8.23 4.58
N VAL A 13 0.83 -7.72 5.22
CA VAL A 13 0.81 -7.31 6.63
C VAL A 13 -0.45 -7.85 7.32
N MET A 14 -0.49 -7.80 8.64
CA MET A 14 -1.64 -8.29 9.41
C MET A 14 -2.60 -7.14 9.77
N ASP A 15 -3.90 -7.32 9.54
CA ASP A 15 -4.94 -6.40 9.99
C ASP A 15 -5.22 -6.53 11.50
N SER A 16 -6.13 -5.69 12.02
CA SER A 16 -6.51 -5.71 13.44
C SER A 16 -7.21 -7.00 13.91
N ARG A 17 -7.65 -7.85 12.98
CA ARG A 17 -8.26 -9.16 13.24
C ARG A 17 -7.28 -10.32 13.01
N GLY A 18 -6.03 -10.02 12.67
CA GLY A 18 -5.02 -11.03 12.35
C GLY A 18 -5.23 -11.70 11.00
N ASN A 19 -5.91 -11.07 10.04
CA ASN A 19 -5.96 -11.55 8.67
C ASN A 19 -4.87 -10.87 7.82
N PRO A 20 -4.27 -11.58 6.85
CA PRO A 20 -3.41 -10.96 5.85
C PRO A 20 -4.15 -9.86 5.07
N THR A 21 -3.51 -8.71 4.91
CA THR A 21 -3.92 -7.59 4.05
C THR A 21 -2.71 -6.99 3.33
N VAL A 22 -2.96 -6.11 2.37
CA VAL A 22 -1.93 -5.47 1.55
C VAL A 22 -1.61 -4.06 2.07
N MET A 23 -0.33 -3.79 2.28
CA MET A 23 0.24 -2.45 2.42
C MET A 23 0.99 -2.09 1.14
N ALA A 24 0.86 -0.84 0.68
CA ALA A 24 1.64 -0.31 -0.43
C ALA A 24 2.46 0.91 -0.03
N GLU A 25 3.72 0.93 -0.46
CA GLU A 25 4.60 2.10 -0.44
C GLU A 25 4.71 2.67 -1.86
N VAL A 26 4.53 3.98 -2.01
CA VAL A 26 4.66 4.70 -3.28
C VAL A 26 5.74 5.76 -3.14
N THR A 27 6.75 5.69 -4.01
CA THR A 27 7.79 6.73 -4.13
C THR A 27 7.54 7.58 -5.37
N LEU A 28 7.50 8.90 -5.21
CA LEU A 28 7.41 9.85 -6.33
C LEU A 28 8.80 10.22 -6.85
N GLU A 29 8.88 10.73 -8.09
CA GLU A 29 10.12 11.30 -8.63
C GLU A 29 10.65 12.48 -7.81
N SER A 30 9.77 13.19 -7.11
CA SER A 30 10.15 14.26 -6.17
C SER A 30 10.80 13.76 -4.88
N GLY A 31 10.87 12.45 -4.65
CA GLY A 31 11.43 11.84 -3.44
C GLY A 31 10.43 11.68 -2.29
N HIS A 32 9.20 12.17 -2.43
CA HIS A 32 8.15 11.91 -1.44
C HIS A 32 7.79 10.42 -1.41
N VAL A 33 7.56 9.91 -0.21
CA VAL A 33 7.15 8.53 0.04
C VAL A 33 5.82 8.55 0.78
N GLY A 34 4.84 7.80 0.28
CA GLY A 34 3.54 7.58 0.92
C GLY A 34 3.33 6.10 1.18
N VAL A 35 2.73 5.77 2.34
CA VAL A 35 2.42 4.39 2.74
C VAL A 35 0.96 4.31 3.15
N ALA A 36 0.27 3.24 2.73
CA ALA A 36 -1.10 2.97 3.12
C ALA A 36 -1.41 1.47 3.18
N CYS A 37 -2.30 1.08 4.10
CA CYS A 37 -2.84 -0.29 4.20
C CYS A 37 -4.28 -0.33 3.72
N ALA A 38 -4.61 -1.33 2.89
CA ALA A 38 -6.00 -1.61 2.55
C ALA A 38 -6.74 -2.25 3.73
N PRO A 39 -8.00 -1.89 4.00
CA PRO A 39 -8.83 -2.65 4.92
C PRO A 39 -9.20 -4.00 4.30
N SER A 40 -9.22 -5.06 5.10
CA SER A 40 -9.58 -6.40 4.63
C SER A 40 -11.07 -6.49 4.25
N GLY A 41 -11.37 -7.11 3.11
CA GLY A 41 -12.72 -7.31 2.58
C GLY A 41 -13.12 -8.79 2.44
N ALA A 42 -14.21 -9.05 1.70
CA ALA A 42 -14.63 -10.39 1.28
C ALA A 42 -14.20 -10.66 -0.17
N SER A 43 -13.81 -11.89 -0.49
CA SER A 43 -13.30 -12.27 -1.83
C SER A 43 -14.29 -13.07 -2.67
N THR A 44 -15.45 -13.44 -2.12
CA THR A 44 -16.50 -14.23 -2.78
C THR A 44 -17.88 -13.67 -2.43
N GLY A 45 -18.80 -13.71 -3.40
CA GLY A 45 -20.19 -13.29 -3.27
C GLY A 45 -21.10 -14.11 -4.18
#